data_AF-A0A452XE35-F1
#
_entry.id   AF-A0A452XE35-F1
#
_cell.length_a   1.000
_cell.length_b   1.000
_cell.length_c   1.000
_cell.angle_alpha   90.00
_cell.angle_beta   90.00
_cell.angle_gamma   90.00
#
_symmetry.space_group_name_H-M   'P 1'
#
loop_
_entity.id
_entity.type
_entity.pdbx_description
1 polymer ?
#
loop_
_entity_poly.entity_id
_entity_poly.type
_entity_poly.pdbx_seq_one_letter_code
_entity_poly.pdbx_strand_id
1 'polypeptide(L)'
;MENVVVLIVGAGPAGLATAACLSQFSIPYLIVERESCSASLWRSRAYDRLNMHLAKEFCELPHMSYPLNAPTYIPKTLFVKYLDDCVERFNIQPKYLTSLESSTFDNGENVGPSRFM
;
A
#
# COMPACT_ATOMS: atom_id res chain seq x y z
N MET A 1 10.72 21.39 -0.12
CA MET A 1 10.77 19.98 0.29
C MET A 1 9.40 19.64 0.81
N GLU A 2 8.76 18.60 0.28
CA GLU A 2 7.51 18.09 0.84
C GLU A 2 7.79 17.61 2.27
N ASN A 3 6.99 18.09 3.22
CA ASN A 3 7.11 17.67 4.61
C ASN A 3 6.39 16.33 4.77
N VAL A 4 7.15 15.24 4.59
CA VAL A 4 6.66 13.88 4.73
C VAL A 4 6.84 13.45 6.19
N VAL A 5 5.74 13.19 6.87
CA VAL A 5 5.76 12.77 8.29
C VAL A 5 5.71 11.24 8.45
N VAL A 6 5.27 10.50 7.43
CA VAL A 6 5.23 9.04 7.43
C VAL A 6 5.87 8.47 6.15
N LEU A 7 6.83 7.56 6.32
CA LEU A 7 7.37 6.75 5.23
C LEU A 7 6.76 5.34 5.29
N ILE A 8 6.12 4.91 4.21
CA ILE A 8 5.59 3.56 4.03
C ILE A 8 6.54 2.80 3.10
N VAL A 9 6.98 1.62 3.54
CA VAL A 9 7.87 0.76 2.76
C VAL A 9 7.06 -0.40 2.17
N GLY A 10 6.95 -0.41 0.84
CA GLY A 10 6.20 -1.39 0.05
C GLY A 10 4.80 -0.91 -0.35
N ALA A 11 4.44 -1.12 -1.61
CA ALA A 11 3.13 -0.86 -2.21
C ALA A 11 2.33 -2.16 -2.41
N GLY A 12 2.47 -3.12 -1.50
CA GLY A 12 1.59 -4.28 -1.38
C GLY A 12 0.27 -3.95 -0.64
N PRO A 13 -0.62 -4.93 -0.42
CA PRO A 13 -1.91 -4.70 0.23
C PRO A 13 -1.82 -3.96 1.57
N ALA A 14 -0.83 -4.31 2.41
CA ALA A 14 -0.62 -3.65 3.70
C ALA A 14 -0.20 -2.17 3.55
N GLY A 15 0.72 -1.87 2.63
CA GLY A 15 1.15 -0.49 2.38
C GLY A 15 0.03 0.36 1.79
N LEU A 16 -0.77 -0.21 0.88
CA LEU A 16 -1.94 0.45 0.31
C LEU A 16 -3.04 0.68 1.35
N ALA A 17 -3.31 -0.28 2.25
CA ALA A 17 -4.23 -0.09 3.37
C ALA A 17 -3.80 1.07 4.27
N THR A 18 -2.52 1.11 4.65
CA THR A 18 -1.97 2.19 5.47
C THR A 18 -2.12 3.54 4.78
N ALA A 19 -1.78 3.62 3.49
CA ALA A 19 -1.91 4.83 2.70
C ALA A 19 -3.37 5.30 2.57
N ALA A 20 -4.32 4.38 2.38
CA ALA A 20 -5.75 4.70 2.35
C ALA A 20 -6.21 5.33 3.67
N CYS A 21 -5.80 4.76 4.81
CA CYS A 21 -6.07 5.35 6.12
C CYS A 21 -5.47 6.75 6.27
N LEU A 22 -4.17 6.92 5.96
CA LEU A 22 -3.51 8.23 6.08
C LEU A 22 -4.14 9.29 5.16
N SER A 23 -4.56 8.88 3.95
CA SER A 23 -5.26 9.75 3.00
C SER A 23 -6.60 10.22 3.56
N GLN A 24 -7.37 9.34 4.20
CA GLN A 24 -8.63 9.72 4.86
C GLN A 24 -8.44 10.74 5.98
N PHE A 25 -7.32 10.69 6.69
CA PHE A 25 -6.99 11.65 7.75
C PHE A 25 -6.15 12.85 7.28
N SER A 26 -5.89 12.99 5.97
CA SER A 26 -5.06 14.06 5.41
C SER A 26 -3.65 14.13 6.03
N ILE A 27 -3.08 12.99 6.42
CA ILE A 27 -1.72 12.91 6.97
C ILE A 27 -0.74 12.77 5.81
N PRO A 28 0.28 13.63 5.66
CA PRO A 28 1.27 13.52 4.58
C PRO A 28 2.12 12.24 4.69
N TYR A 29 2.22 11.49 3.59
CA TYR A 29 3.01 10.27 3.54
C TYR A 29 3.75 10.12 2.20
N LEU A 30 4.78 9.28 2.20
CA LEU A 30 5.47 8.80 1.01
C LEU A 30 5.48 7.27 1.04
N ILE A 31 5.17 6.65 -0.10
CA ILE A 31 5.35 5.19 -0.28
C ILE A 31 6.55 4.97 -1.18
N VAL A 32 7.47 4.11 -0.77
CA VAL A 32 8.55 3.58 -1.62
C VAL A 32 8.29 2.11 -1.93
N GLU A 33 8.44 1.73 -3.19
CA GLU A 33 8.27 0.35 -3.65
C GLU A 33 9.46 -0.02 -4.52
N ARG A 34 10.07 -1.18 -4.23
CA ARG A 34 11.23 -1.67 -4.96
C ARG A 34 10.87 -2.09 -6.39
N GLU A 35 9.68 -2.65 -6.55
CA GLU A 35 9.21 -3.17 -7.83
C GLU A 35 8.62 -2.04 -8.70
N SER A 36 8.37 -2.33 -9.98
CA SER A 36 7.85 -1.33 -10.93
C SER A 36 6.35 -1.08 -10.84
N CYS A 37 5.64 -1.74 -9.92
CA CYS A 37 4.19 -1.65 -9.77
C CYS A 37 3.73 -2.02 -8.36
N SER A 38 2.54 -1.56 -7.99
CA SER A 38 1.86 -1.97 -6.76
C SER A 38 1.43 -3.44 -6.83
N ALA A 39 1.39 -4.07 -5.67
CA ALA A 39 0.99 -5.48 -5.51
C ALA A 39 1.76 -6.45 -6.45
N SER A 40 3.03 -6.16 -6.71
CA SER A 40 3.91 -6.94 -7.60
C SER A 40 3.92 -8.45 -7.31
N LEU A 41 3.88 -8.84 -6.04
CA LEU A 41 3.76 -10.25 -5.64
C LEU A 41 2.48 -10.88 -6.19
N TRP A 42 1.35 -10.20 -6.07
CA TRP A 42 0.06 -10.68 -6.56
C TRP A 42 0.03 -10.74 -8.07
N ARG A 43 0.64 -9.77 -8.75
CA ARG A 43 0.68 -9.71 -10.21
C ARG A 43 1.57 -10.79 -10.81
N SER A 44 2.81 -10.88 -10.35
CA SER A 44 3.87 -11.60 -11.05
C SER A 44 4.33 -12.88 -10.37
N ARG A 45 3.99 -13.10 -9.08
CA ARG A 45 4.51 -14.22 -8.29
C ARG A 45 3.44 -15.16 -7.73
N ALA A 46 2.18 -14.75 -7.72
CA ALA A 46 1.06 -15.59 -7.29
C ALA A 46 0.51 -16.43 -8.46
N TYR A 47 0.11 -17.67 -8.17
CA TYR A 47 -0.53 -18.57 -9.14
C TYR A 47 -1.83 -17.98 -9.70
N ASP A 48 -2.10 -18.20 -10.98
CA ASP A 48 -3.29 -17.64 -11.64
C ASP A 48 -4.60 -18.22 -11.12
N ARG A 49 -4.58 -19.45 -10.60
CA ARG A 49 -5.74 -20.12 -10.01
C ARG A 49 -5.98 -19.77 -8.54
N LEU A 50 -5.20 -18.85 -7.99
CA LEU A 50 -5.33 -18.47 -6.59
C LEU A 50 -6.69 -17.79 -6.34
N ASN A 51 -7.35 -18.22 -5.27
CA ASN A 51 -8.52 -17.58 -4.68
C ASN A 51 -8.23 -17.30 -3.20
N MET A 52 -8.78 -16.22 -2.66
CA MET A 52 -8.67 -15.93 -1.23
C MET A 52 -9.30 -17.06 -0.42
N HIS A 53 -8.57 -17.50 0.62
CA HIS A 53 -9.07 -18.52 1.55
C HIS A 53 -10.15 -17.99 2.48
N LEU A 54 -10.14 -16.69 2.75
CA LEU A 54 -11.13 -16.01 3.57
C LEU A 54 -12.22 -15.40 2.68
N ALA A 55 -13.42 -15.27 3.26
CA ALA A 55 -14.50 -14.56 2.62
C ALA A 55 -14.15 -13.06 2.44
N LYS A 56 -14.73 -12.43 1.41
CA LYS A 56 -14.38 -11.09 0.94
C LYS A 56 -14.41 -10.03 2.05
N GLU A 57 -15.31 -10.16 3.01
CA GLU A 57 -15.50 -9.27 4.15
C GLU A 57 -14.26 -9.19 5.05
N PHE A 58 -13.45 -10.25 5.08
CA PHE A 58 -12.20 -10.32 5.84
C PHE A 58 -10.98 -9.85 5.04
N CYS A 59 -11.16 -9.56 3.74
CA CYS A 59 -10.10 -9.15 2.84
C CYS A 59 -10.30 -7.71 2.32
N GLU A 60 -11.19 -6.95 2.97
CA GLU A 60 -11.41 -5.54 2.66
C GLU A 60 -10.27 -4.68 3.21
N LEU A 61 -9.76 -3.78 2.39
CA LEU A 61 -8.95 -2.66 2.81
C LEU A 61 -9.81 -1.61 3.52
N PRO A 62 -9.23 -0.85 4.45
CA PRO A 62 -9.92 0.23 5.14
C PRO A 62 -10.63 1.19 4.19
N HIS A 63 -11.85 1.57 4.56
CA HIS A 63 -12.68 2.55 3.85
C HIS A 63 -13.09 2.15 2.42
N MET A 64 -12.92 0.88 2.04
CA MET A 64 -13.28 0.39 0.72
C MET A 64 -13.80 -1.05 0.75
N SER A 65 -15.12 -1.22 0.87
CA SER A 65 -15.73 -2.55 0.79
C SER A 65 -15.82 -3.10 -0.63
N TYR A 66 -15.93 -4.43 -0.75
CA TYR A 66 -16.22 -5.05 -2.04
C TYR A 66 -17.66 -4.76 -2.49
N PRO A 67 -17.92 -4.78 -3.82
CA PRO A 67 -19.28 -4.78 -4.34
C PRO A 67 -20.13 -5.93 -3.78
N LEU A 68 -21.43 -5.70 -3.59
CA LEU A 68 -22.36 -6.72 -3.08
C LEU A 68 -22.37 -7.98 -3.97
N ASN A 69 -22.26 -7.78 -5.30
CA ASN A 69 -22.23 -8.86 -6.29
C ASN A 69 -20.84 -9.52 -6.47
N ALA A 70 -19.81 -9.11 -5.73
CA ALA A 70 -18.50 -9.76 -5.77
C ALA A 70 -18.59 -11.19 -5.19
N PRO A 71 -17.81 -12.16 -5.71
CA PRO A 71 -17.77 -13.52 -5.18
C PRO A 71 -17.39 -13.56 -3.69
N THR A 72 -17.90 -14.55 -2.95
CA THR A 72 -17.51 -14.75 -1.54
C THR A 72 -16.00 -14.95 -1.37
N TYR A 73 -15.38 -15.76 -2.23
CA TYR A 73 -13.94 -15.97 -2.25
C TYR A 73 -13.36 -15.29 -3.49
N ILE A 74 -12.53 -14.28 -3.28
CA ILE A 74 -12.08 -13.39 -4.36
C ILE A 74 -10.93 -14.07 -5.14
N PRO A 75 -11.06 -14.26 -6.46
CA PRO A 75 -9.94 -14.68 -7.31
C PRO A 75 -8.82 -13.64 -7.35
N LYS A 76 -7.57 -14.08 -7.55
CA LYS A 76 -6.39 -13.22 -7.70
C LYS A 76 -6.63 -12.00 -8.59
N THR A 77 -7.23 -12.22 -9.77
CA THR A 77 -7.47 -11.15 -10.76
C THR A 77 -8.38 -10.06 -10.24
N LEU A 78 -9.47 -10.42 -9.54
CA LEU A 78 -10.37 -9.45 -8.91
C LEU A 78 -9.71 -8.76 -7.72
N PHE A 79 -8.87 -9.47 -6.96
CA PHE A 79 -8.13 -8.85 -5.86
C PHE A 79 -7.13 -7.81 -6.37
N VAL A 80 -6.37 -8.11 -7.42
CA VAL A 80 -5.45 -7.13 -8.02
C VAL A 80 -6.22 -5.91 -8.54
N LYS A 81 -7.35 -6.11 -9.21
CA LYS A 81 -8.21 -5.00 -9.64
C LYS A 81 -8.70 -4.17 -8.45
N TYR A 82 -9.12 -4.82 -7.37
CA TYR A 82 -9.56 -4.14 -6.16
C TYR A 82 -8.45 -3.29 -5.52
N LEU A 83 -7.19 -3.73 -5.56
CA LEU A 83 -6.05 -2.93 -5.12
C LEU A 83 -5.79 -1.72 -6.04
N ASP A 84 -6.00 -1.86 -7.35
CA ASP A 84 -5.91 -0.73 -8.29
C ASP A 84 -7.00 0.31 -8.03
N ASP A 85 -8.24 -0.15 -7.85
CA ASP A 85 -9.37 0.70 -7.53
C ASP A 85 -9.12 1.46 -6.20
N CYS A 86 -8.41 0.85 -5.24
CA CYS A 86 -7.96 1.51 -4.00
C CYS A 86 -6.93 2.62 -4.27
N VAL A 87 -5.90 2.32 -5.08
CA VAL A 87 -4.89 3.32 -5.47
C VAL A 87 -5.54 4.53 -6.12
N GLU A 88 -6.46 4.31 -7.06
CA GLU A 88 -7.20 5.36 -7.74
C GLU A 88 -8.09 6.16 -6.77
N ARG A 89 -8.89 5.46 -5.95
CA ARG A 89 -9.85 6.08 -5.03
C ARG A 89 -9.21 7.02 -4.02
N PHE A 90 -8.04 6.65 -3.49
CA PHE A 90 -7.33 7.46 -2.49
C PHE A 90 -6.20 8.30 -3.09
N ASN A 91 -6.08 8.35 -4.42
CA ASN A 91 -5.00 9.05 -5.15
C ASN A 91 -3.60 8.71 -4.59
N ILE A 92 -3.36 7.42 -4.36
CA ILE A 92 -2.10 6.93 -3.81
C ILE A 92 -1.06 6.95 -4.93
N GLN A 93 0.11 7.54 -4.68
CA GLN A 93 1.18 7.67 -5.67
C GLN A 93 2.48 7.06 -5.16
N PRO A 94 2.68 5.74 -5.29
CA PRO A 94 3.92 5.11 -4.85
C PRO A 94 5.11 5.50 -5.72
N LYS A 95 6.24 5.74 -5.07
CA LYS A 95 7.52 5.89 -5.77
C LYS A 95 8.10 4.51 -6.05
N TYR A 96 7.87 4.03 -7.26
CA TYR A 96 8.38 2.74 -7.75
C TYR A 96 9.89 2.75 -7.96
N LEU A 97 10.45 1.54 -8.14
CA LEU A 97 11.89 1.33 -8.37
C LEU A 97 12.77 2.00 -7.30
N THR A 98 12.27 2.07 -6.07
CA THR A 98 12.93 2.71 -4.93
C THR A 98 13.01 1.73 -3.77
N SER A 99 14.22 1.30 -3.45
CA SER A 99 14.51 0.47 -2.27
C SER A 99 14.87 1.34 -1.08
N LEU A 100 14.38 0.98 0.11
CA LEU A 100 14.91 1.47 1.37
C LEU A 100 16.07 0.56 1.79
N GLU A 101 17.26 1.12 1.91
CA GLU A 101 18.46 0.35 2.30
C GLU A 101 18.60 0.23 3.82
N SER A 102 18.33 1.32 4.55
CA SER A 102 18.35 1.32 6.02
C SER A 102 17.49 2.43 6.61
N SER A 103 17.14 2.28 7.88
CA SER A 103 16.48 3.31 8.69
C SER A 103 17.03 3.24 10.11
N THR A 104 17.30 4.39 10.71
CA THR A 104 17.75 4.50 12.10
C THR A 104 16.72 5.27 12.91
N PHE A 105 16.54 4.87 14.15
CA PHE A 105 15.78 5.66 15.10
C PHE A 105 16.61 6.86 15.56
N ASP A 106 16.00 8.04 15.59
CA ASP A 106 16.61 9.24 16.17
C ASP A 106 15.96 9.49 17.53
N ASN A 107 16.77 9.50 18.59
CA ASN A 107 16.33 9.76 19.97
C ASN A 107 15.98 11.24 20.21
N GLY A 108 16.20 12.13 19.23
CA GLY A 108 15.90 13.56 19.35
C GLY A 108 16.94 14.36 20.13
N GLU A 109 18.10 13.77 20.43
CA GLU A 109 19.17 14.43 21.19
C GLU A 109 20.02 15.39 20.33
N ASN A 110 19.84 15.43 19.01
CA ASN A 110 20.52 16.37 18.11
C ASN A 110 19.61 16.83 16.96
N VAL A 111 18.73 17.80 17.20
CA VAL A 111 17.94 18.42 16.13
C VAL A 111 18.80 19.42 15.35
N GLY A 112 19.62 18.89 14.45
CA GLY A 112 19.89 19.53 13.15
C GLY A 112 18.80 19.12 12.15
N PRO A 113 18.55 19.89 11.07
CA PRO A 113 17.41 19.62 10.18
C PRO A 113 17.50 18.21 9.59
N SER A 114 16.46 17.42 9.83
CA SER A 114 16.35 16.02 9.44
C SER A 114 16.56 15.86 7.93
N ARG A 115 17.60 15.11 7.56
CA ARG A 115 17.95 14.80 6.18
C ARG A 115 17.87 13.30 5.99
N PHE A 116 16.81 12.83 5.35
CA PHE A 116 16.79 11.47 4.82
C PHE A 116 17.70 11.45 3.58
N MET A 117 18.77 10.66 3.62
CA MET A 117 19.63 10.34 2.46
C MET A 117 19.13 9.07 1.79
#